data_AF-A0A2T0N6V7-F1
#
_entry.id   AF-A0A2T0N6V7-F1
#
_cell.length_a   1.000
_cell.length_b   1.000
_cell.length_c   1.000
_cell.angle_alpha   90.00
_cell.angle_beta   90.00
_cell.angle_gamma   90.00
#
_symmetry.space_group_name_H-M   'P 1'
#
loop_
_entity.id
_entity.type
_entity.pdbx_description
1 polymer ?
#
loop_
_entity_poly.entity_id
_entity_poly.type
_entity_poly.pdbx_seq_one_letter_code
_entity_poly.pdbx_strand_id
1 'polypeptide(L)'
;MGMPAEDYTFVRFGSMDEAYEDLKKVITELDRVTDQLYADIKKELGPSWQGDAQQYFDKKREEWNTHEKAMGEQLFQAASSVNIANGNYQAAERRNISIWSD
;
A
#
# COMPACT_ATOMS: atom_id res chain seq x y z
N MET A 1 33.49 -15.84 5.49
CA MET A 1 32.22 -16.47 5.10
C MET A 1 31.30 -15.33 4.66
N GLY A 2 31.36 -14.95 3.38
CA GLY A 2 30.51 -13.88 2.84
C GLY A 2 29.23 -14.52 2.32
N MET A 3 28.08 -14.10 2.82
CA MET A 3 26.80 -14.54 2.25
C MET A 3 26.74 -14.08 0.78
N PRO A 4 26.31 -14.94 -0.15
CA PRO A 4 26.20 -14.56 -1.56
C PRO A 4 25.20 -13.41 -1.70
N ALA A 5 25.51 -12.43 -2.55
CA ALA A 5 24.68 -11.24 -2.78
C ALA A 5 23.25 -11.57 -3.25
N GLU A 6 23.06 -12.78 -3.80
CA GLU A 6 21.79 -13.35 -4.25
C GLU A 6 20.79 -13.50 -3.10
N ASP A 7 21.25 -14.08 -1.99
CA ASP A 7 20.45 -14.34 -0.80
C ASP A 7 19.99 -13.02 -0.15
N TYR A 8 20.87 -12.02 -0.17
CA TYR A 8 20.56 -10.67 0.33
C TYR A 8 19.52 -9.94 -0.53
N THR A 9 19.60 -10.11 -1.85
CA THR A 9 18.70 -9.48 -2.81
C THR A 9 17.31 -10.11 -2.72
N PHE A 10 17.23 -11.43 -2.67
CA PHE A 10 15.97 -12.17 -2.52
C PHE A 10 15.27 -11.84 -1.19
N VAL A 11 15.99 -11.87 -0.06
CA VAL A 11 15.43 -11.52 1.26
C VAL A 11 14.89 -10.09 1.29
N ARG A 12 15.59 -9.12 0.70
CA ARG A 12 15.11 -7.74 0.62
C ARG A 12 13.81 -7.62 -0.17
N PHE A 13 13.66 -8.34 -1.29
CA PHE A 13 12.42 -8.31 -2.06
C PHE A 13 11.26 -8.99 -1.32
N GLY A 14 11.49 -10.13 -0.66
CA GLY A 14 10.48 -10.78 0.17
C GLY A 14 9.94 -9.86 1.29
N SER A 15 10.85 -9.11 1.95
CA SER A 15 10.44 -8.12 2.96
C SER A 15 9.66 -6.93 2.38
N MET A 16 9.84 -6.63 1.10
CA MET A 16 9.13 -5.55 0.40
C MET A 16 7.69 -5.96 0.06
N ASP A 17 7.47 -7.22 -0.34
CA ASP A 17 6.15 -7.78 -0.59
C ASP A 17 5.32 -7.85 0.70
N GLU A 18 5.94 -8.24 1.81
CA GLU A 18 5.30 -8.23 3.14
C GLU A 18 4.87 -6.80 3.54
N ALA A 19 5.79 -5.83 3.41
CA ALA A 19 5.49 -4.43 3.71
C ALA A 19 4.35 -3.87 2.82
N TYR A 20 4.27 -4.30 1.57
CA TYR A 20 3.19 -3.92 0.65
C TYR A 20 1.83 -4.45 1.11
N GLU A 21 1.75 -5.72 1.49
CA GLU A 21 0.50 -6.32 1.99
C GLU A 21 0.08 -5.72 3.34
N ASP A 22 1.03 -5.38 4.21
CA ASP A 22 0.72 -4.70 5.47
C ASP A 22 0.23 -3.27 5.26
N LEU A 23 0.84 -2.50 4.37
CA LEU A 23 0.38 -1.16 4.02
C LEU A 23 -1.02 -1.18 3.40
N LYS A 24 -1.33 -2.17 2.54
CA LYS A 24 -2.69 -2.38 2.04
C LYS A 24 -3.70 -2.56 3.17
N LYS A 25 -3.40 -3.43 4.15
CA LYS A 25 -4.28 -3.67 5.30
C LYS A 25 -4.53 -2.39 6.07
N VAL A 26 -3.49 -1.58 6.29
CA VAL A 26 -3.62 -0.28 6.98
C VAL A 26 -4.53 0.68 6.21
N ILE A 27 -4.39 0.78 4.88
CA ILE A 27 -5.25 1.62 4.04
C ILE A 27 -6.71 1.14 4.09
N THR A 28 -6.95 -0.17 3.98
CA THR A 28 -8.30 -0.74 4.08
C THR A 28 -8.91 -0.53 5.47
N GLU A 29 -8.11 -0.62 6.52
CA GLU A 29 -8.57 -0.37 7.89
C GLU A 29 -8.92 1.10 8.12
N LEU A 30 -8.19 2.03 7.49
CA LEU A 30 -8.51 3.46 7.53
C LEU A 30 -9.90 3.74 6.94
N ASP A 31 -10.17 3.24 5.73
CA ASP A 31 -11.48 3.34 5.05
C ASP A 31 -12.60 2.76 5.92
N ARG A 32 -12.37 1.57 6.50
CA ARG A 32 -13.34 0.93 7.41
C ARG A 32 -13.64 1.79 8.64
N VAL A 33 -12.62 2.38 9.27
CA VAL A 33 -12.78 3.16 10.49
C VAL A 33 -13.45 4.51 10.20
N THR A 34 -13.13 5.17 9.10
CA THR A 34 -13.75 6.44 8.71
C THR A 34 -15.23 6.26 8.33
N ASP A 35 -15.57 5.18 7.64
CA ASP A 35 -16.96 4.81 7.35
C ASP A 35 -17.74 4.44 8.63
N GLN A 36 -17.12 3.69 9.54
CA GLN A 36 -17.73 3.37 10.83
C GLN A 36 -18.00 4.62 11.66
N LEU A 37 -17.04 5.55 11.75
CA LEU A 37 -17.21 6.83 12.44
C LEU A 37 -18.43 7.58 11.90
N TYR A 38 -18.56 7.64 10.57
CA TYR A 38 -19.68 8.33 9.94
C TYR A 38 -21.03 7.64 10.18
N ALA A 39 -21.05 6.30 10.20
CA ALA A 39 -22.23 5.52 10.58
C ALA A 39 -22.63 5.75 12.05
N ASP A 40 -21.66 5.79 12.96
CA ASP A 40 -21.88 6.02 14.38
C ASP A 40 -22.44 7.42 14.63
N ILE A 41 -21.90 8.46 13.98
CA ILE A 41 -22.44 9.82 14.06
C ILE A 41 -23.92 9.85 13.64
N LYS A 42 -24.26 9.21 12.51
CA LYS A 42 -25.66 9.13 12.04
C LYS A 42 -26.56 8.41 13.01
N LYS A 43 -26.06 7.35 13.65
CA LYS A 43 -26.81 6.56 14.63
C LYS A 43 -27.07 7.34 15.91
N GLU A 44 -26.04 8.01 16.44
CA GLU A 44 -26.12 8.74 17.71
C GLU A 44 -26.94 10.04 17.59
N LEU A 45 -26.78 10.77 16.50
CA LEU A 45 -27.42 12.07 16.32
C LEU A 45 -28.75 11.99 15.56
N GLY A 46 -28.98 10.93 14.78
CA GLY A 46 -30.24 10.68 14.09
C GLY A 46 -30.74 11.92 13.30
N PRO A 47 -31.99 12.38 13.51
CA PRO A 47 -32.53 13.57 12.83
C PRO A 47 -31.82 14.88 13.16
N SER A 48 -31.08 14.95 14.27
CA SER A 48 -30.30 16.14 14.65
C SER A 48 -29.00 16.28 13.84
N TRP A 49 -28.60 15.22 13.12
CA TRP A 49 -27.48 15.25 12.19
C TRP A 49 -27.84 15.91 10.86
N GLN A 50 -27.80 17.24 10.83
CA GLN A 50 -28.12 18.04 9.65
C GLN A 50 -27.39 19.38 9.65
N GLY A 51 -27.38 20.06 8.49
CA GLY A 51 -26.82 21.40 8.36
C GLY A 51 -25.29 21.43 8.32
N ASP A 52 -24.69 22.46 8.91
CA ASP A 52 -23.26 22.75 8.75
C ASP A 52 -22.35 21.63 9.27
N ALA A 53 -22.74 20.98 10.36
CA ALA A 53 -21.99 19.85 10.93
C ALA A 53 -21.96 18.66 9.97
N GLN A 54 -23.11 18.32 9.36
CA GLN A 54 -23.19 17.27 8.35
C GLN A 54 -22.31 17.61 7.15
N GLN A 55 -22.43 18.83 6.61
CA GLN A 55 -21.65 19.26 5.45
C GLN A 55 -20.14 19.26 5.73
N TYR A 56 -19.73 19.62 6.94
CA TYR A 56 -18.33 19.58 7.34
C TYR A 56 -17.77 18.15 7.30
N PHE A 57 -18.48 17.20 7.90
CA PHE A 57 -18.04 15.81 7.93
C PHE A 57 -18.17 15.11 6.58
N ASP A 58 -19.13 15.50 5.74
CA ASP A 58 -19.21 15.02 4.36
C ASP A 58 -17.95 15.40 3.57
N LYS A 59 -17.48 16.66 3.71
CA LYS A 59 -16.22 17.11 3.11
C LYS A 59 -15.02 16.35 3.67
N LYS A 60 -14.98 16.12 4.98
CA LYS A 60 -13.90 15.34 5.60
C LYS A 60 -13.86 13.90 5.11
N ARG A 61 -15.02 13.28 4.95
CA ARG A 61 -15.12 11.95 4.35
C ARG A 61 -14.59 11.92 2.92
N GLU A 62 -14.94 12.91 2.10
CA GLU A 62 -14.41 13.00 0.73
C GLU A 62 -12.88 13.21 0.70
N GLU A 63 -12.34 14.03 1.60
CA GLU A 63 -10.89 14.23 1.77
C GLU A 63 -10.20 12.90 2.13
N TRP A 64 -10.73 12.15 3.10
CA TRP A 64 -10.17 10.87 3.52
C TRP A 64 -10.18 9.85 2.39
N ASN A 65 -11.31 9.69 1.70
CA ASN A 65 -11.44 8.79 0.55
C ASN A 65 -10.45 9.14 -0.57
N THR A 66 -10.20 10.43 -0.78
CA THR A 66 -9.21 10.91 -1.76
C THR A 66 -7.79 10.51 -1.34
N HIS A 67 -7.46 10.68 -0.06
CA HIS A 67 -6.15 10.28 0.47
C HIS A 67 -5.94 8.77 0.43
N GLU A 68 -6.93 7.97 0.81
CA GLU A 68 -6.88 6.50 0.75
C GLU A 68 -6.64 6.00 -0.67
N LYS A 69 -7.36 6.57 -1.65
CA LYS A 69 -7.14 6.27 -3.07
C LYS A 69 -5.72 6.62 -3.52
N ALA A 70 -5.24 7.81 -3.16
CA ALA A 70 -3.89 8.25 -3.51
C ALA A 70 -2.82 7.33 -2.90
N MET A 71 -3.01 6.90 -1.65
CA MET A 71 -2.11 5.93 -1.01
C MET A 71 -2.13 4.59 -1.74
N GLY A 72 -3.31 4.08 -2.11
CA GLY A 72 -3.44 2.84 -2.89
C GLY A 72 -2.73 2.90 -4.25
N GLU A 73 -2.87 4.02 -4.96
CA GLU A 73 -2.19 4.25 -6.24
C GLU A 73 -0.66 4.30 -6.11
N GLN A 74 -0.15 5.04 -5.12
CA GLN A 74 1.29 5.11 -4.84
C GLN A 74 1.86 3.75 -4.45
N LEU A 75 1.12 3.00 -3.63
CA LEU A 75 1.51 1.67 -3.19
C LEU A 75 1.59 0.69 -4.38
N PHE A 76 0.60 0.74 -5.29
CA PHE A 76 0.62 -0.05 -6.52
C PHE A 76 1.80 0.32 -7.44
N GLN A 77 2.09 1.62 -7.61
CA GLN A 77 3.24 2.08 -8.40
C GLN A 77 4.58 1.60 -7.80
N ALA A 78 4.70 1.61 -6.47
CA ALA A 78 5.87 1.10 -5.77
C ALA A 78 6.04 -0.40 -6.02
N ALA A 79 4.99 -1.20 -5.87
CA ALA A 79 5.03 -2.64 -6.13
C ALA A 79 5.39 -2.97 -7.59
N SER A 80 4.85 -2.22 -8.55
CA SER A 80 5.21 -2.38 -9.97
C SER A 80 6.70 -2.10 -10.22
N SER A 81 7.22 -1.02 -9.63
CA SER A 81 8.63 -0.63 -9.76
C SER A 81 9.58 -1.68 -9.15
N VAL A 82 9.20 -2.26 -8.01
CA VAL A 82 9.94 -3.35 -7.35
C VAL A 82 9.96 -4.59 -8.23
N ASN A 83 8.82 -4.97 -8.81
CA ASN A 83 8.73 -6.13 -9.72
C ASN A 83 9.61 -5.95 -10.97
N ILE A 84 9.61 -4.76 -11.57
CA ILE A 84 10.48 -4.46 -12.72
C ILE A 84 11.95 -4.56 -12.32
N ALA A 85 12.34 -4.00 -11.16
CA ALA A 85 13.70 -4.09 -10.66
C ALA A 85 14.11 -5.56 -10.46
N ASN A 86 13.27 -6.37 -9.81
CA ASN A 86 13.51 -7.79 -9.60
C ASN A 86 13.73 -8.55 -10.91
N GLY A 87 12.83 -8.35 -11.90
CA GLY A 87 12.98 -8.96 -13.23
C GLY A 87 14.28 -8.58 -13.93
N ASN A 88 14.69 -7.31 -13.84
CA ASN A 88 15.95 -6.83 -14.40
C ASN A 88 17.17 -7.45 -13.69
N TYR A 89 17.14 -7.56 -12.36
CA TYR A 89 18.22 -8.19 -11.59
C TYR A 89 18.36 -9.67 -11.91
N GLN A 90 17.26 -10.43 -11.90
CA GLN A 90 17.27 -11.86 -12.27
C GLN A 90 17.77 -12.09 -13.69
N ALA A 91 17.42 -11.22 -14.63
CA ALA A 91 17.89 -11.32 -16.01
C ALA A 91 19.40 -11.03 -16.13
N ALA A 92 19.90 -10.02 -15.41
CA ALA A 92 21.32 -9.69 -15.36
C ALA A 92 22.14 -10.81 -14.71
N GLU A 93 21.63 -11.41 -13.65
CA GLU A 93 22.25 -12.52 -12.94
C GLU A 93 22.35 -13.78 -13.82
N ARG A 94 21.25 -14.20 -14.46
CA ARG A 94 21.28 -15.33 -15.41
C ARG A 94 22.30 -15.13 -16.52
N ARG A 95 22.41 -13.90 -17.04
CA ARG A 95 23.42 -13.54 -18.05
C ARG A 95 24.83 -13.64 -17.49
N ASN A 96 25.08 -13.10 -16.30
CA ASN A 96 26.40 -13.20 -15.67
C ASN A 96 26.78 -14.66 -15.38
N ILE A 97 25.89 -15.46 -14.80
CA ILE A 97 26.15 -16.89 -14.58
C ILE A 97 26.49 -17.60 -15.89
N SER A 98 25.75 -17.31 -16.97
CA SER A 98 26.01 -17.91 -18.29
C SER A 98 27.38 -17.54 -18.89
N ILE A 99 27.97 -16.40 -18.49
CA ILE A 99 29.31 -15.96 -18.94
C ILE A 99 30.43 -16.69 -18.20
N TRP A 100 30.19 -17.12 -16.95
CA TRP A 100 31.18 -17.82 -16.12
C TRP A 100 31.00 -19.35 -16.10
N SER A 101 29.96 -19.86 -16.75
CA SER A 101 29.64 -21.29 -16.85
C SER A 101 30.06 -21.95 -18.17
N ASP A 102 30.66 -21.19 -19.09
CA ASP A 102 31.41 -21.67 -20.27
C ASP A 102 32.92 -21.61 -19.98
#